data_AF-A0A535VP93-F1
#
_entry.id   AF-A0A535VP93-F1
#
_cell.length_a   1.000
_cell.length_b   1.000
_cell.length_c   1.000
_cell.angle_alpha   90.00
_cell.angle_beta   90.00
_cell.angle_gamma   90.00
#
_symmetry.space_group_name_H-M   'P 1'
#
loop_
_entity.id
_entity.type
_entity.pdbx_description
1 polymer ?
#
loop_
_entity_poly.entity_id
_entity_poly.type
_entity_poly.pdbx_seq_one_letter_code
_entity_poly.pdbx_strand_id
1 'polypeptide(L)'
;MVARVIVTPKPAVNDPQGITVRQGLATLGFGEVTDVRVGKYIEVRLDVRNEKEARERVEAMCRQLLANHVIEDYSFDVDTDGRSSK
;
A
#
# COMPACT_ATOMS: atom_id res chain seq x y z
N MET A 1 12.13 5.26 -13.50
CA MET A 1 11.90 4.14 -12.55
C MET A 1 10.55 4.32 -11.87
N VAL A 2 9.86 3.23 -11.58
CA VAL A 2 8.53 3.24 -10.95
C VAL A 2 8.60 2.48 -9.63
N ALA A 3 8.21 3.12 -8.54
CA ALA A 3 8.02 2.47 -7.25
C ALA A 3 6.54 2.26 -6.95
N ARG A 4 6.18 1.06 -6.50
CA ARG A 4 4.83 0.70 -6.09
C ARG A 4 4.82 0.50 -4.60
N VAL A 5 4.15 1.39 -3.87
CA VAL A 5 4.07 1.38 -2.42
C VAL A 5 2.68 0.91 -2.00
N ILE A 6 2.63 -0.07 -1.11
CA ILE A 6 1.41 -0.52 -0.44
C ILE A 6 1.49 -0.04 1.01
N VAL A 7 0.49 0.71 1.45
CA VAL A 7 0.36 1.16 2.85
C VAL A 7 -0.88 0.51 3.42
N THR A 8 -0.75 -0.20 4.53
CA THR A 8 -1.86 -0.86 5.21
C THR A 8 -1.92 -0.35 6.65
N PRO A 9 -3.11 -0.21 7.26
CA PRO A 9 -3.15 0.06 8.68
C PRO A 9 -2.49 -1.12 9.44
N LYS A 10 -1.96 -0.88 10.63
CA LYS A 10 -1.41 -1.93 11.49
C LYS A 10 -2.52 -2.88 11.98
N PRO A 11 -2.23 -4.16 12.26
CA PRO A 11 -3.25 -5.13 12.71
C PRO A 11 -4.00 -4.70 13.97
N ALA A 12 -3.33 -3.99 14.89
CA ALA A 12 -3.93 -3.49 16.13
C ALA A 12 -4.81 -2.24 15.95
N VAL A 13 -4.82 -1.65 14.74
CA VAL A 13 -5.55 -0.42 14.44
C VAL A 13 -6.89 -0.76 13.80
N ASN A 14 -7.94 -0.18 14.37
CA ASN A 14 -9.29 -0.24 13.83
C ASN A 14 -9.34 0.42 12.45
N ASP A 15 -9.88 -0.29 11.46
CA ASP A 15 -10.06 0.17 10.08
C ASP A 15 -11.56 0.27 9.76
N PRO A 16 -12.19 1.45 9.96
CA PRO A 16 -13.60 1.66 9.66
C PRO A 16 -13.96 1.41 8.19
N GLN A 17 -13.02 1.62 7.26
CA GLN A 17 -13.25 1.40 5.83
C GLN A 17 -13.34 -0.09 5.53
N GLY A 18 -12.39 -0.88 6.04
CA GLY A 18 -12.40 -2.34 5.96
C GLY A 18 -13.69 -2.94 6.53
N ILE A 19 -14.15 -2.46 7.69
CA ILE A 19 -15.41 -2.91 8.29
C ILE A 19 -16.59 -2.64 7.36
N THR A 20 -16.66 -1.44 6.78
CA THR A 20 -17.74 -1.04 5.87
C THR A 20 -17.76 -1.93 4.62
N VAL A 21 -16.60 -2.20 4.03
CA VAL A 21 -16.48 -3.08 2.86
C VAL A 21 -16.90 -4.52 3.20
N ARG A 22 -16.45 -5.07 4.33
CA ARG A 22 -16.85 -6.41 4.80
C ARG A 22 -18.36 -6.54 4.96
N GLN A 23 -19.01 -5.53 5.55
CA GLN A 23 -20.48 -5.51 5.70
C GLN A 23 -21.20 -5.47 4.34
N GLY A 24 -20.66 -4.70 3.39
CA GLY A 24 -21.15 -4.67 2.01
C GLY A 24 -21.06 -6.04 1.34
N LEU A 25 -19.90 -6.71 1.45
CA LEU A 25 -19.69 -8.06 0.91
C LEU A 25 -20.64 -9.09 1.54
N ALA A 26 -20.85 -9.04 2.85
CA ALA A 26 -21.81 -9.91 3.52
C ALA A 26 -23.24 -9.71 3.00
N THR A 27 -23.64 -8.46 2.76
CA THR A 27 -24.97 -8.11 2.20
C THR A 27 -25.14 -8.66 0.78
N LEU A 28 -24.05 -8.74 0.01
CA LEU A 28 -24.03 -9.31 -1.34
C LEU A 28 -23.98 -10.85 -1.37
N GLY A 29 -23.95 -11.50 -0.20
CA GLY A 29 -23.95 -12.96 -0.07
C GLY A 29 -22.57 -13.62 0.09
N PHE A 30 -21.49 -12.84 0.18
CA PHE A 30 -20.12 -13.35 0.42
C PHE A 30 -19.88 -13.59 1.91
N GLY A 31 -20.59 -14.57 2.48
CA GLY A 31 -20.57 -14.89 3.91
C GLY A 31 -19.26 -15.52 4.41
N GLU A 32 -18.43 -16.03 3.51
CA GLU A 32 -17.11 -16.59 3.80
C GLU A 32 -16.04 -15.53 4.14
N VAL A 33 -16.30 -14.25 3.88
CA VAL A 33 -15.36 -13.16 4.14
C VAL A 33 -15.33 -12.81 5.64
N THR A 34 -14.26 -13.21 6.32
CA THR A 34 -14.12 -13.03 7.77
C THR A 34 -13.55 -11.67 8.17
N ASP A 35 -12.68 -11.08 7.35
CA ASP A 35 -12.04 -9.78 7.59
C ASP A 35 -11.71 -9.07 6.27
N VAL A 36 -11.68 -7.75 6.30
CA VAL A 36 -11.25 -6.90 5.17
C VAL A 36 -10.41 -5.76 5.71
N ARG A 37 -9.29 -5.50 5.05
CA ARG A 37 -8.38 -4.39 5.31
C ARG A 37 -8.32 -3.51 4.09
N VAL A 38 -8.53 -2.21 4.27
CA VAL A 38 -8.39 -1.22 3.20
C VAL A 38 -7.11 -0.42 3.44
N GLY A 39 -6.25 -0.43 2.42
CA GLY A 39 -4.99 0.29 2.41
C GLY A 39 -4.90 1.23 1.22
N LYS A 40 -3.73 1.85 1.08
CA LYS A 40 -3.39 2.73 -0.06
C LYS A 40 -2.43 1.99 -0.98
N TYR A 41 -2.64 2.14 -2.28
CA TYR A 41 -1.67 1.79 -3.31
C TYR A 41 -1.18 3.09 -3.96
N ILE A 42 0.13 3.30 -3.97
CA ILE A 42 0.75 4.54 -4.44
C ILE A 42 1.83 4.19 -5.47
N GLU A 43 1.69 4.71 -6.69
CA GLU A 43 2.73 4.64 -7.71
C GLU A 43 3.56 5.94 -7.72
N VAL A 44 4.87 5.82 -7.60
CA VAL A 44 5.81 6.96 -7.63
C VAL A 44 6.75 6.79 -8.81
N ARG A 45 6.78 7.77 -9.71
CA ARG A 45 7.76 7.84 -10.81
C ARG A 45 8.96 8.65 -10.34
N LEU A 46 10.14 8.05 -10.40
CA LEU A 46 11.41 8.67 -9.99
C LEU A 46 12.35 8.77 -11.20
N ASP A 47 12.94 9.96 -11.37
CA ASP A 47 14.08 10.20 -12.24
C ASP A 47 15.37 10.11 -11.42
N VAL A 48 15.95 8.92 -11.38
CA VAL A 48 17.10 8.53 -10.54
C VAL A 48 17.99 7.58 -11.32
N ARG A 49 19.26 7.48 -10.92
CA ARG A 49 20.30 6.85 -11.73
C ARG A 49 20.32 5.33 -11.66
N ASN A 50 19.86 4.77 -10.55
CA ASN A 50 19.88 3.32 -10.29
C ASN A 50 18.83 2.92 -9.24
N GLU A 51 18.59 1.62 -9.12
CA GLU A 51 17.59 1.06 -8.19
C GLU A 51 17.92 1.34 -6.73
N LYS A 52 19.20 1.36 -6.35
CA LYS A 52 19.63 1.67 -4.98
C LYS A 52 19.18 3.07 -4.57
N GLU A 53 19.46 4.07 -5.40
CA GLU A 53 19.03 5.45 -5.19
C GLU A 53 17.50 5.52 -5.12
N ALA A 54 16.79 4.86 -6.03
CA ALA A 54 15.33 4.81 -6.01
C ALA A 54 14.78 4.26 -4.68
N ARG A 55 15.31 3.13 -4.20
CA ARG A 55 14.89 2.51 -2.92
C ARG A 55 15.14 3.41 -1.74
N GLU A 56 16.31 4.04 -1.65
CA GLU A 56 16.64 4.99 -0.57
C GLU A 56 15.68 6.19 -0.56
N ARG A 57 15.34 6.72 -1.74
CA ARG A 57 14.40 7.83 -1.87
C ARG A 57 12.97 7.42 -1.50
N VAL A 58 12.50 6.27 -1.96
CA VAL A 58 11.15 5.77 -1.65
C VAL A 58 11.00 5.45 -0.16
N GLU A 59 11.99 4.81 0.45
CA GLU A 59 12.01 4.57 1.90
C GLU A 59 11.89 5.88 2.70
N ALA A 60 12.63 6.91 2.31
CA ALA A 60 12.54 8.23 2.93
C ALA A 60 11.14 8.86 2.75
N MET A 61 10.54 8.75 1.57
CA MET A 61 9.17 9.23 1.30
C MET A 61 8.14 8.51 2.16
N CYS A 62 8.26 7.18 2.30
CA CYS A 62 7.36 6.38 3.14
C CYS A 62 7.40 6.82 4.60
N ARG A 63 8.60 7.01 5.16
CA ARG A 63 8.77 7.44 6.56
C ARG A 63 8.29 8.85 6.83
N GLN A 64 8.48 9.76 5.87
CA GLN A 64 8.19 11.18 6.06
C GLN A 64 6.73 11.54 5.75
N LEU A 65 6.09 10.85 4.81
CA LEU A 65 4.81 11.28 4.28
C LEU A 65 3.85 10.14 3.91
N LEU A 66 4.30 9.15 3.14
CA LEU A 66 3.35 8.22 2.50
C LEU A 66 2.68 7.28 3.50
N ALA A 67 3.33 7.00 4.63
CA ALA A 67 2.79 6.17 5.70
C ALA A 67 2.93 6.85 7.06
N ASN A 68 1.88 6.77 7.88
CA ASN A 68 1.95 7.15 9.28
C ASN A 68 2.49 5.98 10.12
N HIS A 69 3.77 6.05 10.52
CA HIS A 69 4.47 4.99 11.27
C HIS A 69 3.80 4.54 12.58
N VAL A 70 2.93 5.36 13.18
CA VAL A 70 2.22 5.00 14.42
C VAL A 70 1.10 4.00 14.15
N ILE A 71 0.41 4.14 13.03
CA ILE A 71 -0.85 3.43 12.75
C ILE A 71 -0.86 2.64 11.45
N GLU A 72 0.13 2.81 10.59
CA GLU A 72 0.25 2.15 9.29
C GLU A 72 1.60 1.43 9.18
N ASP A 73 1.59 0.31 8.46
CA ASP A 73 2.75 -0.37 7.91
C ASP A 73 2.83 -0.09 6.41
N TYR A 74 4.01 -0.25 5.82
CA TYR A 74 4.18 -0.13 4.37
C TYR A 74 5.17 -1.15 3.82
N SER A 75 5.00 -1.49 2.56
CA SER A 75 5.95 -2.22 1.74
C SER A 75 6.04 -1.57 0.37
N PHE A 76 7.16 -1.74 -0.33
CA PHE A 76 7.29 -1.23 -1.69
C PHE A 76 8.22 -2.07 -2.54
N ASP A 77 8.03 -1.97 -3.83
CA ASP A 77 8.90 -2.53 -4.86
C ASP A 77 9.31 -1.43 -5.85
N VAL A 78 10.49 -1.56 -6.46
CA VAL A 78 11.01 -0.60 -7.44
C VAL A 78 11.34 -1.33 -8.74
N ASP A 79 10.80 -0.82 -9.84
CA ASP A 79 10.92 -1.39 -11.18
C ASP A 79 11.58 -0.39 -12.14
N THR A 80 12.45 -0.89 -13.02
CA THR A 80 13.12 -0.10 -14.06
C THR A 80 12.21 0.05 -15.28
N ASP A 81 11.05 0.68 -15.07
CA ASP A 81 10.05 1.14 -16.06
C ASP A 81 9.44 0.12 -17.05
N GLY A 82 8.11 0.03 -17.01
CA GLY A 82 7.29 0.19 -18.21
C GLY A 82 6.36 -0.95 -18.62
N ARG A 83 6.52 -2.18 -18.12
CA ARG A 83 5.62 -3.31 -18.42
C ARG A 83 5.82 -4.42 -17.39
N SER A 84 5.00 -4.45 -16.34
CA SER A 84 4.72 -5.72 -15.67
C SER A 84 3.37 -5.65 -14.99
N SER A 85 2.32 -5.84 -15.79
CA SER A 85 1.14 -6.58 -15.39
C SER A 85 0.55 -7.08 -16.70
N LYS A 86 0.87 -8.33 -16.99
CA LYS A 86 0.12 -9.16 -17.93
C LYS A 86 -1.19 -9.55 -17.25
#